data_AF-A0A968IH95-F1
#
_entry.id   AF-A0A968IH95-F1
#
_cell.length_a   1.000
_cell.length_b   1.000
_cell.length_c   1.000
_cell.angle_alpha   90.00
_cell.angle_beta   90.00
_cell.angle_gamma   90.00
#
_symmetry.space_group_name_H-M   'P 1'
#
loop_
_entity.id
_entity.type
_entity.pdbx_description
1 polymer ?
#
loop_
_entity_poly.entity_id
_entity_poly.type
_entity_poly.pdbx_seq_one_letter_code
_entity_poly.pdbx_strand_id
1 'polypeptide(L)' 'MSQFFCAQMSRESGEDIVGSAPTHATYILIECPYPWAAKDFDSSAIPPNLRALVEELSKIATDTAPFFIIYR' A
#
# COMPACT_ATOMS: atom_id res chain seq x y z
N MET A 1 11.69 25.91 2.43
CA MET A 1 11.93 24.48 2.70
C MET A 1 12.17 23.82 1.35
N SER A 2 13.29 23.13 1.17
CA SER A 2 13.56 22.38 -0.06
C SER A 2 12.57 21.23 -0.18
N GLN A 3 12.08 20.98 -1.39
CA GLN A 3 11.25 19.82 -1.70
C GLN A 3 12.13 18.57 -1.55
N PHE A 4 11.98 17.84 -0.44
CA PHE A 4 12.67 16.58 -0.21
C PHE A 4 11.70 15.43 -0.52
N PHE A 5 12.09 14.58 -1.47
CA PHE A 5 11.36 13.37 -1.80
C PHE A 5 12.24 12.16 -1.50
N CYS A 6 11.79 11.26 -0.61
CA CYS A 6 12.54 10.04 -0.27
C CYS A 6 12.91 9.23 -1.51
N ALA A 7 12.00 9.17 -2.49
CA ALA A 7 12.24 8.47 -3.75
C ALA A 7 13.38 9.08 -4.59
N GLN A 8 13.62 10.39 -4.50
CA GLN A 8 14.74 11.03 -5.19
C GLN A 8 16.06 10.76 -4.45
N MET A 9 16.06 10.87 -3.12
CA MET A 9 17.25 10.60 -2.31
C MET A 9 17.73 9.16 -2.45
N SER A 10 16.84 8.15 -2.41
CA SER A 10 17.24 6.74 -2.61
C SER A 10 17.80 6.48 -4.02
N ARG A 11 17.32 7.19 -5.06
CA ARG A 11 17.91 7.10 -6.41
C ARG A 11 19.32 7.71 -6.45
N GLU A 12 19.51 8.86 -5.82
CA GLU A 12 20.79 9.57 -5.78
C GLU A 12 21.84 8.84 -4.92
N SER A 13 21.41 8.15 -3.86
CA SER A 13 22.30 7.36 -2.99
C SER A 13 22.72 6.03 -3.60
N GLY A 14 22.07 5.58 -4.69
CA GLY A 14 22.32 4.29 -5.31
C GLY A 14 21.90 3.11 -4.42
N GLU A 15 20.95 3.35 -3.51
CA GLU A 15 20.36 2.28 -2.70
C GLU A 15 19.66 1.26 -3.58
N ASP A 16 19.86 -0.02 -3.25
CA ASP A 16 19.12 -1.09 -3.90
C ASP A 16 17.62 -0.93 -3.61
N ILE A 17 16.82 -1.09 -4.66
CA ILE A 17 15.36 -1.06 -4.54
C ILE A 17 14.93 -2.28 -3.71
N VAL A 18 14.56 -2.04 -2.45
CA VAL A 18 14.16 -3.08 -1.48
C VAL A 18 12.80 -3.72 -1.81
N GLY A 19 12.06 -3.17 -2.77
CA GLY A 19 10.78 -3.71 -3.23
C GLY A 19 10.25 -2.97 -4.45
N SER A 20 9.48 -3.67 -5.29
CA SER A 20 8.77 -3.08 -6.42
C SER A 20 7.26 -3.33 -6.28
N ALA A 21 6.47 -2.39 -6.78
CA ALA A 21 5.02 -2.52 -6.88
C ALA A 21 4.65 -2.83 -8.34
N PRO A 22 3.62 -3.65 -8.61
CA PRO A 22 3.08 -3.80 -9.95
C PRO A 22 2.60 -2.45 -10.48
N THR A 23 2.73 -2.18 -11.78
CA THR A 23 2.34 -0.91 -12.40
C THR A 23 0.82 -0.77 -12.45
N HIS A 24 0.28 0.24 -11.79
CA HIS A 24 -1.13 0.59 -11.87
C HIS A 24 -1.32 2.11 -12.07
N ALA A 25 -2.44 2.50 -12.69
CA ALA A 25 -2.75 3.91 -12.93
C ALA A 25 -3.06 4.69 -11.64
N THR A 26 -3.47 4.01 -10.58
CA THR A 26 -3.83 4.63 -9.30
C THR A 26 -3.54 3.65 -8.18
N TYR A 27 -2.95 4.18 -7.10
CA TYR A 27 -2.70 3.44 -5.86
C TYR A 27 -3.51 4.05 -4.73
N ILE A 28 -4.07 3.20 -3.88
CA ILE A 28 -4.78 3.63 -2.67
C ILE A 28 -3.91 3.26 -1.47
N LEU A 29 -3.41 4.26 -0.76
CA LEU A 29 -2.56 4.06 0.41
C LEU A 29 -3.39 4.22 1.69
N ILE A 30 -3.32 3.22 2.56
CA ILE A 30 -4.07 3.17 3.81
C ILE A 30 -3.08 3.08 4.96
N GLU A 31 -3.07 4.08 5.84
CA GLU A 31 -2.27 4.01 7.07
C GLU A 31 -2.97 3.11 8.10
N CYS A 32 -2.25 2.10 8.60
CA CYS A 32 -2.77 1.14 9.57
C CYS A 32 -1.92 1.14 10.87
N PRO A 33 -2.50 1.50 12.03
CA PRO A 33 -1.80 1.43 13.31
C PRO A 33 -1.60 -0.02 13.77
N TYR A 34 -0.66 -0.22 14.70
CA TYR A 34 -0.44 -1.50 15.39
C TYR A 34 -1.70 -1.93 16.20
N PRO A 35 -2.01 -3.23 16.36
CA PRO A 35 -1.27 -4.41 15.88
C PRO A 35 -1.59 -4.83 14.44
N TRP A 36 -0.54 -5.24 13.73
CA TRP A 36 -0.61 -5.76 12.36
C TRP A 36 -0.71 -7.28 12.35
N ALA A 37 -1.57 -7.81 11.49
CA ALA A 37 -1.62 -9.23 11.20
C ALA A 37 -0.60 -9.60 10.11
N ALA A 38 -0.37 -10.90 9.92
CA ALA A 38 0.50 -11.38 8.83
C ALA A 38 -0.06 -11.08 7.43
N LYS A 39 -1.38 -10.89 7.31
CA LYS A 39 -2.03 -10.38 6.10
C LYS A 39 -2.59 -9.00 6.37
N ASP A 40 -2.29 -8.07 5.47
CA ASP A 40 -2.63 -6.66 5.60
C ASP A 40 -4.10 -6.42 6.03
N PHE A 41 -5.06 -6.98 5.29
CA PHE A 41 -6.50 -6.82 5.55
C PHE A 41 -7.06 -7.65 6.71
N ASP A 42 -6.25 -8.52 7.33
CA ASP A 42 -6.59 -9.24 8.55
C ASP A 42 -6.27 -8.43 9.81
N SER A 43 -5.54 -7.31 9.68
CA SER A 43 -5.17 -6.45 10.81
C SER A 43 -6.41 -5.87 11.51
N SER A 44 -6.35 -5.81 12.84
CA SER A 44 -7.51 -5.43 13.68
C SER A 44 -8.01 -4.00 13.46
N ALA A 45 -7.12 -3.10 13.03
CA ALA A 45 -7.45 -1.71 12.75
C ALA A 45 -8.17 -1.51 11.40
N ILE A 46 -8.25 -2.54 10.56
CA ILE A 46 -8.94 -2.47 9.27
C ILE A 46 -10.44 -2.62 9.49
N PRO A 47 -11.26 -1.63 9.10
CA PRO A 47 -12.69 -1.69 9.34
C PRO A 47 -13.38 -2.70 8.41
N PRO A 48 -14.46 -3.35 8.86
CA PRO A 48 -15.12 -4.42 8.08
C PRO A 48 -15.62 -3.99 6.70
N ASN A 49 -16.06 -2.74 6.55
CA ASN A 49 -16.53 -2.20 5.27
C ASN A 49 -15.41 -2.08 4.24
N LEU A 50 -14.19 -1.75 4.66
CA LEU A 50 -13.03 -1.72 3.78
C LEU A 50 -12.63 -3.13 3.33
N ARG A 51 -12.66 -4.10 4.25
CA ARG A 51 -12.42 -5.51 3.91
C ARG A 51 -13.44 -6.02 2.87
N ALA A 52 -14.72 -5.75 3.09
CA ALA A 52 -15.78 -6.10 2.15
C ALA A 52 -15.57 -5.47 0.76
N LEU A 53 -15.21 -4.18 0.71
CA LEU A 53 -14.91 -3.48 -0.54
C LEU A 53 -13.77 -4.15 -1.32
N VAL A 54 -12.68 -4.53 -0.63
CA VAL A 54 -11.53 -5.19 -1.26
C VAL A 54 -11.91 -6.57 -1.81
N GLU A 55 -12.68 -7.33 -1.05
CA GLU A 55 -13.21 -8.62 -1.50
C GLU A 55 -14.11 -8.48 -2.74
N GLU A 56 -14.97 -7.49 -2.77
CA GLU A 56 -15.82 -7.18 -3.94
C GLU A 56 -14.97 -6.81 -5.16
N LEU A 57 -14.00 -5.91 -5.00
CA LEU A 57 -13.11 -5.48 -6.08
C LEU A 57 -12.27 -6.64 -6.64
N SER A 58 -11.80 -7.55 -5.77
CA SER A 58 -11.04 -8.75 -6.19
C SER A 58 -11.81 -9.69 -7.12
N LYS A 59 -13.15 -9.67 -7.05
CA LYS A 59 -14.02 -10.53 -7.88
C LYS A 59 -14.35 -9.91 -9.24
N ILE A 60 -14.21 -8.59 -9.36
CA ILE A 60 -14.70 -7.82 -10.51
C ILE A 60 -13.55 -7.42 -11.44
N ALA A 61 -12.38 -7.08 -10.89
CA ALA A 61 -11.29 -6.52 -11.67
C ALA A 61 -10.16 -7.54 -11.92
N THR A 62 -9.87 -7.79 -13.20
CA THR A 62 -8.64 -8.48 -13.63
C THR A 62 -7.38 -7.63 -13.38
N ASP A 63 -7.57 -6.32 -13.18
CA ASP A 63 -6.54 -5.32 -12.94
C ASP A 63 -6.97 -4.47 -11.72
N THR A 64 -7.00 -5.11 -10.55
CA THR A 64 -7.44 -4.52 -9.27
C THR A 64 -6.66 -3.25 -8.95
N ALA A 65 -7.36 -2.22 -8.42
CA ALA A 65 -6.70 -1.10 -7.76
C ALA A 65 -5.82 -1.64 -6.63
N PRO A 66 -4.49 -1.48 -6.68
CA PRO A 66 -3.60 -1.95 -5.64
C PRO A 66 -3.79 -1.11 -4.39
N PHE A 67 -4.43 -1.69 -3.40
CA PHE A 67 -4.39 -1.15 -2.06
C PHE A 67 -3.02 -1.47 -1.46
N PHE A 68 -2.34 -0.43 -0.98
CA PHE A 68 -1.12 -0.57 -0.19
C PHE A 68 -1.39 -0.14 1.24
N ILE A 69 -1.18 -1.06 2.18
CA ILE A 69 -1.25 -0.73 3.60
C ILE A 69 0.12 -0.24 4.05
N ILE A 70 0.19 1.03 4.45
CA ILE A 70 1.37 1.60 5.09
C ILE A 70 1.25 1.41 6.59
N TYR A 71 2.21 0.70 7.14
CA TYR A 71 2.38 0.52 8.56
C TYR A 71 3.06 1.75 9.17
N ARG A 72 2.42 2.37 10.16
CA ARG A 72 2.97 3.49 10.94
C ARG A 72 2.79 3.26 12.44
#